data_AF-A0A7Y6ZQS5-F1
#
_entry.id   AF-A0A7Y6ZQS5-F1
#
_cell.length_a   1.000
_cell.length_b   1.000
_cell.length_c   1.000
_cell.angle_alpha   90.00
_cell.angle_beta   90.00
_cell.angle_gamma   90.00
#
_symmetry.space_group_name_H-M   'P 1'
#
loop_
_entity.id
_entity.type
_entity.pdbx_description
1 polymer ?
#
loop_
_entity_poly.entity_id
_entity_poly.type
_entity_poly.pdbx_seq_one_letter_code
_entity_poly.pdbx_strand_id
1 'polypeptide(L)'
;MKIISKTSLILFVTLTIVSCSKSNSDETTLGNCATVCTYTIASGEKAATVPNSLDGTYELTYHSAQAGSPYTNGTKAKFTISNNTLTVEIEGKDCITIKNPVLIGSNNYKFKDSCRDNIAFNVSPNNNGDFNEINVEPLGTGWFGQFSK
;
A
#
# COMPACT_ATOMS: atom_id res chain seq x y z
N MET A 1 -17.74 69.41 3.89
CA MET A 1 -17.43 68.38 4.93
C MET A 1 -18.25 67.15 4.60
N LYS A 2 -17.77 65.91 4.48
CA LYS A 2 -16.48 65.25 4.70
C LYS A 2 -16.49 63.95 3.86
N ILE A 3 -15.40 63.72 3.13
CA ILE A 3 -14.57 62.49 3.07
C ILE A 3 -15.18 61.17 2.52
N ILE A 4 -14.86 60.92 1.24
CA ILE A 4 -14.20 59.76 0.60
C ILE A 4 -14.16 58.41 1.36
N SER A 5 -14.49 57.32 0.64
CA SER A 5 -13.63 56.13 0.41
C SER A 5 -14.43 54.82 0.47
N LYS A 6 -14.43 54.02 -0.60
CA LYS A 6 -13.71 52.72 -0.65
C LYS A 6 -14.01 51.91 -1.92
N THR A 7 -12.94 51.27 -2.35
CA THR A 7 -12.64 50.37 -3.47
C THR A 7 -13.31 48.99 -3.38
N SER A 8 -13.22 48.24 -4.48
CA SER A 8 -13.21 46.76 -4.66
C SER A 8 -14.35 46.26 -5.57
N LEU A 9 -14.13 45.79 -6.80
CA LEU A 9 -13.38 44.62 -7.31
C LEU A 9 -14.10 43.27 -7.06
N ILE A 10 -13.98 42.38 -8.06
CA ILE A 10 -14.14 40.90 -8.02
C ILE A 10 -15.60 40.42 -8.25
N LEU A 11 -15.98 39.38 -9.01
CA LEU A 11 -15.31 38.23 -9.66
C LEU A 11 -16.22 37.64 -10.76
N PHE A 12 -15.63 37.12 -11.83
CA PHE A 12 -16.25 36.18 -12.76
C PHE A 12 -16.19 34.77 -12.16
N VAL A 13 -17.31 34.05 -12.06
CA VAL A 13 -17.30 32.58 -11.86
C VAL A 13 -18.42 31.95 -12.69
N THR A 14 -18.04 31.35 -13.81
CA THR A 14 -18.85 30.41 -14.58
C THR A 14 -18.70 29.01 -13.96
N LEU A 15 -19.80 28.45 -13.42
CA LEU A 15 -19.88 27.05 -13.04
C LEU A 15 -20.55 26.26 -14.16
N THR A 16 -19.81 25.42 -14.86
CA THR A 16 -20.36 24.35 -15.71
C THR A 16 -20.23 23.03 -14.95
N ILE A 17 -21.33 22.57 -14.35
CA ILE A 17 -21.45 21.21 -13.82
C ILE A 17 -22.01 20.32 -14.94
N VAL A 18 -21.12 19.60 -15.62
CA VAL A 18 -21.47 18.42 -16.41
C VAL A 18 -21.46 17.23 -15.45
N SER A 19 -22.63 16.77 -15.04
CA SER A 19 -22.78 15.51 -14.29
C SER A 19 -23.26 14.43 -15.25
N CYS A 20 -22.32 13.58 -15.68
CA CYS A 20 -22.64 12.30 -16.32
C CYS A 20 -22.74 11.24 -15.22
N SER A 21 -23.97 10.84 -14.86
CA SER A 21 -24.19 9.65 -14.04
C SER A 21 -24.45 8.45 -14.96
N LYS A 22 -23.40 7.69 -15.25
CA LYS A 22 -23.50 6.29 -15.68
C LYS A 22 -22.35 5.51 -15.05
N SER A 23 -22.69 4.68 -14.05
CA SER A 23 -21.86 3.54 -13.67
C SER A 23 -22.77 2.38 -13.34
N ASN A 24 -22.94 1.48 -14.30
CA ASN A 24 -23.32 0.10 -14.06
C ASN A 24 -22.07 -0.69 -13.70
N SER A 25 -22.32 -1.79 -12.98
CA SER A 25 -21.46 -2.95 -12.74
C SER A 25 -20.64 -2.92 -11.44
N ASP A 26 -21.21 -3.57 -10.42
CA ASP A 26 -20.48 -4.34 -9.42
C ASP A 26 -19.58 -5.36 -10.14
N GLU A 27 -18.33 -4.99 -10.36
CA GLU A 27 -17.22 -5.90 -10.54
C GLU A 27 -16.25 -5.54 -9.43
N THR A 28 -16.00 -6.46 -8.50
CA THR A 28 -14.86 -6.42 -7.59
C THR A 28 -13.56 -6.46 -8.41
N THR A 29 -13.22 -5.34 -9.05
CA THR A 29 -11.89 -5.10 -9.57
C THR A 29 -10.96 -5.06 -8.37
N LEU A 30 -10.19 -6.14 -8.18
CA LEU A 30 -8.93 -6.12 -7.43
C LEU A 30 -8.25 -4.78 -7.72
N GLY A 31 -8.20 -3.89 -6.72
CA GLY A 31 -7.67 -2.54 -6.87
C GLY A 31 -6.22 -2.63 -7.33
N ASN A 32 -5.99 -2.47 -8.63
CA ASN A 32 -4.66 -2.37 -9.18
C ASN A 32 -4.26 -0.90 -9.12
N CYS A 33 -3.23 -0.59 -8.36
CA CYS A 33 -2.63 0.73 -8.36
C CYS A 33 -2.08 1.06 -9.75
N ALA A 34 -1.95 2.36 -10.06
CA ALA A 34 -1.31 2.78 -11.31
C ALA A 34 0.14 2.28 -11.42
N THR A 35 0.85 2.22 -10.29
CA THR A 35 2.20 1.66 -10.20
C THR A 35 2.14 0.17 -9.91
N VAL A 36 2.70 -0.63 -10.83
CA VAL A 36 2.80 -2.10 -10.68
C VAL A 36 4.27 -2.52 -10.67
N CYS A 37 4.69 -3.10 -9.55
CA CYS A 37 6.00 -3.70 -9.36
C CYS A 37 5.91 -5.22 -9.57
N THR A 38 6.41 -5.71 -10.69
CA THR A 38 6.51 -7.17 -10.92
C THR A 38 7.94 -7.60 -10.66
N TYR A 39 8.17 -8.29 -9.53
CA TYR A 39 9.50 -8.74 -9.19
C TYR A 39 9.93 -9.92 -10.07
N THR A 40 11.14 -9.84 -10.62
CA THR A 40 11.80 -10.97 -11.28
C THR A 40 12.51 -11.77 -10.20
N ILE A 41 12.01 -12.97 -9.94
CA ILE A 41 12.54 -13.88 -8.91
C ILE A 41 14.01 -14.20 -9.24
N ALA A 42 14.91 -13.91 -8.30
CA ALA A 42 16.33 -14.11 -8.51
C ALA A 42 16.72 -15.59 -8.39
N SER A 43 17.87 -15.94 -8.96
CA SER A 43 18.43 -17.30 -8.83
C SER A 43 18.65 -17.65 -7.35
N GLY A 44 18.19 -18.83 -6.95
CA GLY A 44 18.26 -19.32 -5.57
C GLY A 44 17.06 -18.92 -4.70
N GLU A 45 16.16 -18.08 -5.19
CA GLU A 45 14.92 -17.75 -4.49
C GLU A 45 13.80 -18.72 -4.88
N LYS A 46 12.90 -18.98 -3.92
CA LYS A 46 11.74 -19.83 -4.14
C LYS A 46 10.51 -18.97 -4.39
N ALA A 47 9.91 -19.12 -5.57
CA ALA A 47 8.61 -18.53 -5.86
C ALA A 47 7.56 -18.96 -4.84
N ALA A 48 6.67 -18.04 -4.48
CA ALA A 48 5.57 -18.29 -3.57
C ALA A 48 4.23 -17.86 -4.13
N THR A 49 3.19 -18.34 -3.44
CA THR A 49 1.77 -18.10 -3.67
C THR A 49 1.19 -18.00 -2.28
N VAL A 50 0.61 -16.84 -1.94
CA VAL A 50 0.01 -16.65 -0.63
C VAL A 50 -1.26 -17.52 -0.56
N PRO A 51 -1.46 -18.34 0.49
CA PRO A 51 -2.67 -19.12 0.66
C PRO A 51 -3.92 -18.26 0.65
N ASN A 52 -4.98 -18.72 -0.02
CA ASN A 52 -6.25 -18.01 -0.08
C ASN A 52 -6.88 -17.72 1.29
N SER A 53 -6.50 -18.45 2.35
CA SER A 53 -6.93 -18.17 3.72
C SER A 53 -6.43 -16.82 4.25
N LEU A 54 -5.41 -16.24 3.61
CA LEU A 54 -4.85 -14.93 3.93
C LEU A 54 -5.29 -13.85 2.94
N ASP A 55 -6.04 -14.19 1.89
CA ASP A 55 -6.60 -13.19 0.98
C ASP A 55 -7.56 -12.28 1.73
N GLY A 56 -7.51 -10.99 1.44
CA GLY A 56 -8.35 -10.02 2.13
C GLY A 56 -7.78 -8.61 2.12
N THR A 57 -8.56 -7.69 2.68
CA THR A 57 -8.16 -6.30 2.91
C THR A 57 -7.92 -6.08 4.40
N TYR A 58 -6.75 -5.54 4.73
CA TYR A 58 -6.28 -5.34 6.09
C TYR A 58 -5.95 -3.87 6.30
N GLU A 59 -6.68 -3.20 7.18
CA GLU A 59 -6.34 -1.88 7.68
C GLU A 59 -5.45 -2.03 8.90
N LEU A 60 -4.20 -1.56 8.80
CA LEU A 60 -3.14 -1.81 9.77
C LEU A 60 -2.46 -0.50 10.18
N THR A 61 -1.77 -0.55 11.32
CA THR A 61 -0.99 0.54 11.87
C THR A 61 0.47 0.13 11.95
N TYR A 62 1.39 1.05 11.65
CA TYR A 62 2.82 0.79 11.75
C TYR A 62 3.32 0.88 13.20
N HIS A 63 4.15 -0.07 13.60
CA HIS A 63 4.72 -0.20 14.93
C HIS A 63 6.21 -0.54 14.88
N SER A 64 6.87 -0.31 16.02
CA SER A 64 8.26 -0.70 16.27
C SER A 64 9.25 -0.16 15.24
N ALA A 65 9.00 1.04 14.71
CA ALA A 65 9.86 1.71 13.75
C ALA A 65 11.32 1.77 14.25
N GLN A 66 12.22 1.20 13.45
CA GLN A 66 13.66 1.23 13.70
C GLN A 66 14.30 2.47 13.06
N ALA A 67 15.55 2.76 13.45
CA ALA A 67 16.34 3.79 12.79
C ALA A 67 16.46 3.49 11.28
N GLY A 68 16.16 4.49 10.44
CA GLY A 68 16.16 4.34 8.98
C GLY A 68 14.88 3.75 8.39
N SER A 69 13.85 3.46 9.22
CA SER A 69 12.55 3.04 8.70
C SER A 69 11.94 4.11 7.79
N PRO A 70 11.30 3.71 6.67
CA PRO A 70 10.59 4.64 5.80
C PRO A 70 9.30 5.20 6.41
N TYR A 71 8.84 4.63 7.54
CA TYR A 71 7.58 4.97 8.18
C TYR A 71 7.76 5.26 9.67
N THR A 72 6.95 6.16 10.20
CA THR A 72 6.89 6.45 11.64
C THR A 72 5.82 5.60 12.32
N ASN A 73 5.99 5.32 13.61
CA ASN A 73 4.96 4.66 14.41
C ASN A 73 3.61 5.40 14.29
N GLY A 74 2.52 4.65 14.16
CA GLY A 74 1.18 5.20 13.99
C GLY A 74 0.74 5.42 12.54
N THR A 75 1.66 5.34 11.56
CA THR A 75 1.32 5.42 10.13
C THR A 75 0.26 4.37 9.77
N LYS A 76 -0.82 4.79 9.11
CA LYS A 76 -1.91 3.90 8.69
C LYS A 76 -1.69 3.38 7.28
N ALA A 77 -2.12 2.16 7.04
CA ALA A 77 -2.05 1.55 5.73
C ALA A 77 -3.19 0.55 5.52
N LYS A 78 -3.59 0.41 4.26
CA LYS A 78 -4.51 -0.63 3.80
C LYS A 78 -3.74 -1.56 2.86
N PHE A 79 -3.73 -2.83 3.20
CA PHE A 79 -3.10 -3.88 2.40
C PHE A 79 -4.17 -4.78 1.83
N THR A 80 -4.15 -5.03 0.52
CA THR A 80 -5.00 -6.04 -0.12
C THR A 80 -4.13 -7.19 -0.58
N ILE A 81 -4.31 -8.35 0.04
CA ILE A 81 -3.64 -9.60 -0.31
C ILE A 81 -4.57 -10.37 -1.25
N SER A 82 -4.05 -10.75 -2.42
CA SER A 82 -4.71 -11.67 -3.33
C SER A 82 -3.66 -12.56 -3.98
N ASN A 83 -3.41 -13.70 -3.34
CA ASN A 83 -2.51 -14.73 -3.79
C ASN A 83 -1.10 -14.20 -4.16
N ASN A 84 -0.77 -14.11 -5.46
CA ASN A 84 0.53 -13.63 -5.95
C ASN A 84 0.65 -12.10 -6.05
N THR A 85 -0.34 -11.36 -5.53
CA THR A 85 -0.43 -9.90 -5.60
C THR A 85 -0.65 -9.28 -4.22
N LEU A 86 0.10 -8.22 -3.93
CA LEU A 86 -0.08 -7.36 -2.76
C LEU A 86 -0.31 -5.92 -3.24
N THR A 87 -1.49 -5.37 -2.98
CA THR A 87 -1.74 -3.93 -3.13
C THR A 87 -1.49 -3.22 -1.81
N VAL A 88 -0.69 -2.16 -1.83
CA VAL A 88 -0.21 -1.40 -0.68
C VAL A 88 -0.64 0.05 -0.81
N GLU A 89 -1.50 0.51 0.09
CA GLU A 89 -1.95 1.89 0.22
C GLU A 89 -1.53 2.42 1.59
N ILE A 90 -0.45 3.21 1.64
CA ILE A 90 0.08 3.79 2.89
C ILE A 90 -0.28 5.27 2.92
N GLU A 91 -0.70 5.78 4.08
CA GLU A 91 -1.04 7.19 4.26
C GLU A 91 0.10 8.12 3.81
N GLY A 92 -0.22 9.10 2.97
CA GLY A 92 0.75 10.05 2.42
C GLY A 92 1.68 9.48 1.34
N LYS A 93 1.39 8.28 0.81
CA LYS A 93 2.12 7.66 -0.30
C LYS A 93 1.15 7.29 -1.43
N ASP A 94 1.68 7.23 -2.65
CA ASP A 94 0.93 6.66 -3.77
C ASP A 94 0.65 5.17 -3.51
N CYS A 95 -0.41 4.66 -4.13
CA CYS A 95 -0.73 3.23 -4.15
C CYS A 95 0.33 2.46 -4.97
N ILE A 96 0.74 1.27 -4.52
CA ILE A 96 1.55 0.34 -5.33
C ILE A 96 1.01 -1.09 -5.29
N THR A 97 1.02 -1.77 -6.43
CA THR A 97 0.73 -3.20 -6.53
C THR A 97 2.01 -3.96 -6.77
N ILE A 98 2.34 -4.92 -5.91
CA ILE A 98 3.56 -5.73 -5.97
C ILE A 98 3.19 -7.18 -6.29
N LYS A 99 3.92 -7.80 -7.22
CA LYS A 99 3.65 -9.17 -7.71
C LYS A 99 4.86 -10.08 -7.57
N ASN A 100 4.58 -11.38 -7.58
CA ASN A 100 5.55 -12.48 -7.51
C ASN A 100 6.30 -12.53 -6.17
N PRO A 101 5.61 -12.89 -5.07
CA PRO A 101 6.28 -13.04 -3.79
C PRO A 101 7.27 -14.20 -3.82
N VAL A 102 8.25 -14.12 -2.91
CA VAL A 102 9.18 -15.21 -2.61
C VAL A 102 8.89 -15.79 -1.24
N LEU A 103 9.11 -17.10 -1.08
CA LEU A 103 8.92 -17.79 0.18
C LEU A 103 10.17 -17.61 1.03
N ILE A 104 10.01 -17.10 2.24
CA ILE A 104 11.06 -17.03 3.25
C ILE A 104 10.69 -17.97 4.39
N GLY A 105 11.63 -18.83 4.80
CA GLY A 105 11.34 -19.88 5.77
C GLY A 105 10.24 -20.83 5.27
N SER A 106 9.27 -21.15 6.13
CA SER A 106 8.20 -22.12 5.84
C SER A 106 6.85 -21.47 5.49
N ASN A 107 6.56 -20.27 5.98
CA ASN A 107 5.21 -19.68 5.93
C ASN A 107 5.19 -18.15 5.74
N ASN A 108 6.32 -17.53 5.39
CA ASN A 108 6.42 -16.08 5.22
C ASN A 108 6.51 -15.72 3.73
N TYR A 109 5.69 -14.76 3.29
CA TYR A 109 5.54 -14.41 1.87
C TYR A 109 6.02 -12.99 1.62
N LYS A 110 7.22 -12.88 1.04
CA LYS A 110 7.91 -11.61 0.84
C LYS A 110 7.64 -11.04 -0.54
N PHE A 111 6.95 -9.90 -0.58
CA PHE A 111 6.74 -9.06 -1.75
C PHE A 111 7.82 -7.98 -1.79
N LYS A 112 8.57 -7.89 -2.89
CA LYS A 112 9.67 -6.93 -3.03
C LYS A 112 9.24 -5.75 -3.89
N ASP A 113 9.18 -4.57 -3.27
CA ASP A 113 9.07 -3.31 -4.01
C ASP A 113 10.46 -2.90 -4.50
N SER A 114 10.88 -3.47 -5.62
CA SER A 114 12.16 -3.17 -6.25
C SER A 114 12.10 -2.00 -7.24
N CYS A 115 10.97 -1.30 -7.36
CA CYS A 115 10.76 -0.29 -8.39
C CYS A 115 10.41 1.10 -7.84
N ARG A 116 9.87 1.22 -6.62
CA ARG A 116 9.55 2.51 -6.01
C ARG A 116 10.40 2.78 -4.76
N ASP A 117 10.20 2.00 -3.70
CA ASP A 117 10.79 2.33 -2.39
C ASP A 117 12.03 1.50 -2.04
N ASN A 118 12.35 0.46 -2.81
CA ASN A 118 13.48 -0.44 -2.58
C ASN A 118 13.44 -1.14 -1.20
N ILE A 119 12.24 -1.59 -0.82
CA ILE A 119 11.92 -2.30 0.43
C ILE A 119 11.14 -3.59 0.13
N ALA A 120 10.93 -4.42 1.15
CA ALA A 120 10.08 -5.60 1.08
C ALA A 120 8.97 -5.56 2.14
N PHE A 121 7.81 -6.08 1.74
CA PHE A 121 6.68 -6.37 2.62
C PHE A 121 6.57 -7.88 2.79
N ASN A 122 6.79 -8.37 4.00
CA ASN A 122 6.73 -9.78 4.33
C ASN A 122 5.43 -10.10 5.08
N VAL A 123 4.48 -10.72 4.39
CA VAL A 123 3.24 -11.21 4.98
C VAL A 123 3.58 -12.39 5.89
N SER A 124 3.35 -12.19 7.20
CA SER A 124 3.73 -13.12 8.25
C SER A 124 2.47 -13.62 8.96
N PRO A 125 2.03 -14.86 8.72
CA PRO A 125 0.96 -15.51 9.45
C PRO A 125 1.40 -15.99 10.83
N ASN A 126 0.46 -16.17 11.75
CA ASN A 126 0.73 -16.86 13.01
C ASN A 126 0.90 -18.38 12.81
N ASN A 127 1.18 -19.10 13.90
CA ASN A 127 1.37 -20.56 13.87
C ASN A 127 0.13 -21.36 13.44
N ASN A 128 -1.06 -20.75 13.48
CA ASN A 128 -2.32 -21.37 13.04
C ASN A 128 -2.61 -21.09 11.55
N GLY A 129 -1.78 -20.27 10.89
CA GLY A 129 -1.95 -19.90 9.48
C GLY A 129 -2.87 -18.69 9.27
N ASP A 130 -3.34 -18.03 10.34
CA ASP A 130 -4.12 -16.80 10.23
C ASP A 130 -3.20 -15.59 10.03
N PHE A 131 -3.72 -14.54 9.39
CA PHE A 131 -3.01 -13.28 9.25
C PHE A 131 -2.60 -12.73 10.63
N ASN A 132 -1.31 -12.37 10.76
CA ASN A 132 -0.78 -11.74 11.98
C ASN A 132 -0.28 -10.32 11.69
N GLU A 133 0.69 -10.18 10.78
CA GLU A 133 1.33 -8.88 10.52
C GLU A 133 1.95 -8.83 9.11
N ILE A 134 2.37 -7.62 8.71
CA ILE A 134 3.24 -7.41 7.54
C ILE A 134 4.52 -6.71 8.01
N ASN A 135 5.62 -7.45 7.96
CA ASN A 135 6.94 -6.93 8.28
C ASN A 135 7.48 -6.06 7.14
N VAL A 136 8.14 -4.95 7.48
CA VAL A 136 8.79 -4.06 6.51
C VAL A 136 10.29 -4.20 6.68
N GLU A 137 10.97 -4.52 5.58
CA GLU A 137 12.39 -4.85 5.56
C GLU A 137 13.09 -4.12 4.40
N PRO A 138 14.39 -3.82 4.49
CA PRO A 138 15.16 -3.49 3.29
C PRO A 138 15.19 -4.70 2.34
N LEU A 139 15.49 -4.50 1.04
CA LEU A 139 15.73 -5.64 0.14
C LEU A 139 16.98 -6.47 0.53
N GLY A 140 17.87 -5.91 1.34
CA GLY A 140 19.01 -6.60 1.95
C GLY A 140 18.67 -7.17 3.33
N THR A 141 19.66 -7.14 4.24
CA THR A 141 19.48 -7.61 5.62
C THR A 141 18.98 -6.49 6.51
N GLY A 142 18.00 -6.78 7.34
CA GLY A 142 17.52 -5.87 8.38
C GLY A 142 16.01 -5.95 8.56
N TRP A 143 15.50 -5.10 9.44
CA TRP A 143 14.08 -4.99 9.73
C TRP A 143 13.78 -3.54 10.11
N PHE A 144 12.76 -2.95 9.50
CA PHE A 144 12.39 -1.55 9.70
C PHE A 144 11.24 -1.37 10.69
N GLY A 145 10.43 -2.40 10.92
CA GLY A 145 9.20 -2.34 11.71
C GLY A 145 8.11 -3.19 11.08
N GLN A 146 6.88 -3.06 11.57
CA GLN A 146 5.77 -3.91 11.13
C GLN A 146 4.43 -3.17 11.08
N PHE A 147 3.56 -3.59 10.17
CA PHE A 147 2.15 -3.24 10.18
C PHE A 147 1.34 -4.36 10.85
N SER A 148 0.55 -4.01 11.86
CA SER A 148 -0.37 -4.92 12.56
C SER A 148 -1.66 -4.19 12.96
N LYS A 149 -2.64 -4.93 13.49
CA LYS A 149 -3.86 -4.32 14.07
C LYS A 149 -3.53 -3.50 15.31
#